data_AF-A0A2D6FLT8-F1
#
_entry.id   AF-A0A2D6FLT8-F1
#
_cell.length_a   1.000
_cell.length_b   1.000
_cell.length_c   1.000
_cell.angle_alpha   90.00
_cell.angle_beta   90.00
_cell.angle_gamma   90.00
#
_symmetry.space_group_name_H-M   'P 1'
#
loop_
_entity.id
_entity.type
_entity.pdbx_description
1 polymer ?
#
loop_
_entity_poly.entity_id
_entity_poly.type
_entity_poly.pdbx_seq_one_letter_code
_entity_poly.pdbx_strand_id
1 'polypeptide(L)'
;MEDKTAPQLVDELIKITTWQAKAKKRKAAIEIELIKRKFPKKKQGSNKLRENEIVYTLTCAMDKKVDESALEAVLEKLPEGSKDRLFNYTPKLVAAGYKEFPEHLRKIIDQALIITPKKDALKIEIHTE
;
A
#
# COMPACT_ATOMS: atom_id res chain seq x y z
N MET A 1 18.22 10.72 42.42
CA MET A 1 18.27 10.25 41.03
C MET A 1 19.65 10.64 40.54
N GLU A 2 20.51 9.68 40.22
CA GLU A 2 21.80 9.99 39.58
C GLU A 2 21.52 10.50 38.16
N ASP A 3 21.98 11.71 37.87
CA ASP A 3 21.90 12.26 36.52
C ASP A 3 22.85 11.48 35.61
N LYS A 4 22.26 10.82 34.60
CA LYS A 4 23.02 10.11 33.58
C LYS A 4 23.85 11.11 32.80
N THR A 5 25.13 10.79 32.60
CA THR A 5 26.02 11.61 31.75
C THR A 5 25.61 11.52 30.28
N ALA A 6 25.97 12.51 29.47
CA ALA A 6 25.65 12.52 28.05
C ALA A 6 26.10 11.23 27.29
N PRO A 7 27.29 10.65 27.55
CA PRO A 7 27.67 9.36 26.96
C PRO A 7 26.75 8.19 27.35
N GLN A 8 26.32 8.13 28.61
CA GLN A 8 25.40 7.10 29.09
C GLN A 8 24.02 7.19 28.43
N LEU A 9 23.54 8.42 28.17
CA LEU A 9 22.30 8.65 27.44
C LEU A 9 22.40 8.22 25.96
N VAL A 10 23.55 8.44 25.31
CA VAL A 10 23.80 7.98 23.93
C VAL A 10 23.81 6.45 23.86
N ASP A 11 24.48 5.77 24.79
CA ASP A 11 24.51 4.30 24.83
C ASP A 11 23.12 3.70 25.05
N GLU A 12 22.30 4.33 25.91
CA GLU A 12 20.92 3.93 26.14
C GLU A 12 20.06 4.14 24.88
N LEU A 13 20.22 5.25 24.17
CA LEU A 13 19.54 5.51 22.90
C LEU A 13 19.93 4.49 21.83
N ILE A 14 21.21 4.12 21.72
CA ILE A 14 21.67 3.08 20.80
C ILE A 14 21.02 1.72 21.12
N LYS A 15 20.92 1.38 22.41
CA LYS A 15 20.25 0.12 22.83
C LYS A 15 18.76 0.14 22.46
N ILE A 16 18.06 1.24 22.73
CA ILE A 16 16.63 1.40 22.40
C ILE A 16 16.40 1.29 20.89
N THR A 17 17.17 2.02 20.09
CA THR A 17 17.04 2.01 18.63
C THR A 17 17.35 0.62 18.03
N THR A 18 18.36 -0.07 18.57
CA THR A 18 18.69 -1.44 18.16
C THR A 18 17.56 -2.42 18.52
N TRP A 19 16.97 -2.28 19.71
CA TRP A 19 15.84 -3.10 20.13
C TRP A 19 14.60 -2.83 19.27
N GLN A 20 14.29 -1.56 18.98
CA GLN A 20 13.20 -1.19 18.08
C GLN A 20 13.39 -1.76 16.67
N ALA A 21 14.62 -1.74 16.13
CA ALA A 21 14.92 -2.35 14.84
C ALA A 21 14.71 -3.88 14.86
N LYS A 22 15.15 -4.56 15.92
CA LYS A 22 14.92 -6.01 16.09
C LYS A 22 13.43 -6.34 16.25
N ALA A 23 12.71 -5.58 17.08
CA ALA A 23 11.27 -5.73 17.28
C ALA A 23 10.49 -5.51 15.98
N LYS A 24 10.87 -4.49 15.18
CA LYS A 24 10.27 -4.22 13.87
C LYS A 24 10.48 -5.38 12.88
N LYS A 25 11.69 -5.95 12.82
CA LYS A 25 11.97 -7.14 11.98
C LYS A 25 11.14 -8.34 12.42
N ARG A 26 11.08 -8.61 13.73
CA ARG A 26 10.30 -9.73 14.28
C ARG A 26 8.80 -9.55 14.03
N LYS A 27 8.27 -8.34 14.23
CA LYS A 27 6.88 -7.99 13.92
C LYS A 27 6.56 -8.29 12.44
N ALA A 28 7.40 -7.82 11.52
CA ALA A 28 7.19 -8.06 10.08
C ALA A 28 7.19 -9.57 9.74
N ALA A 29 8.08 -10.36 10.35
CA ALA A 29 8.10 -11.81 10.15
C ALA A 29 6.80 -12.48 10.66
N ILE A 30 6.30 -12.06 11.82
CA ILE A 30 5.03 -12.55 12.39
C ILE A 30 3.84 -12.15 11.50
N GLU A 31 3.80 -10.91 11.02
CA GLU A 31 2.74 -10.44 10.10
C GLU A 31 2.69 -11.27 8.82
N ILE A 32 3.85 -11.58 8.22
CA ILE A 32 3.93 -12.43 7.03
C ILE A 32 3.35 -13.81 7.31
N GLU A 33 3.71 -14.41 8.45
CA GLU A 33 3.23 -15.74 8.83
C GLU A 33 1.73 -15.74 9.12
N LEU A 34 1.21 -14.69 9.79
CA LEU A 34 -0.22 -14.50 10.01
C LEU A 34 -0.99 -14.36 8.71
N ILE A 35 -0.49 -13.56 7.75
CA ILE A 35 -1.13 -13.40 6.44
C ILE A 35 -1.18 -14.75 5.71
N LYS A 36 -0.09 -15.51 5.69
CA LYS A 36 -0.06 -16.83 5.04
C LYS A 36 -1.07 -17.80 5.63
N ARG A 37 -1.19 -17.84 6.97
CA ARG A 37 -2.07 -18.77 7.67
C ARG A 37 -3.54 -18.35 7.64
N LYS A 38 -3.83 -17.06 7.85
CA LYS A 38 -5.20 -16.54 7.97
C LYS A 38 -5.81 -16.11 6.63
N PHE A 39 -4.99 -15.74 5.65
CA PHE A 39 -5.43 -15.28 4.34
C PHE A 39 -4.72 -16.01 3.18
N PRO A 40 -4.83 -17.36 3.09
CA PRO A 40 -4.17 -18.14 2.04
C PRO A 40 -4.68 -17.82 0.62
N LYS A 41 -5.93 -17.33 0.50
CA LYS A 41 -6.54 -16.89 -0.76
C LYS A 41 -7.01 -15.42 -0.67
N LYS A 42 -6.10 -14.51 -0.35
CA LYS A 42 -6.38 -13.06 -0.30
C LYS A 42 -6.80 -12.52 -1.67
N LYS A 43 -7.84 -11.68 -1.70
CA LYS A 43 -8.30 -10.97 -2.89
C LYS A 43 -7.83 -9.51 -2.85
N GLN A 44 -7.77 -8.85 -4.00
CA GLN A 44 -7.55 -7.41 -4.07
C GLN A 44 -8.65 -6.67 -3.29
N GLY A 45 -8.26 -5.67 -2.49
CA GLY A 45 -9.17 -4.94 -1.60
C GLY A 45 -9.01 -5.34 -0.13
N SER A 46 -10.08 -5.19 0.65
CA SER A 46 -10.10 -5.48 2.08
C SER A 46 -10.63 -6.89 2.34
N ASN A 47 -9.82 -7.74 2.95
CA ASN A 47 -10.19 -9.08 3.40
C ASN A 47 -10.33 -9.04 4.92
N LYS A 48 -11.50 -9.40 5.45
CA LYS A 48 -11.74 -9.43 6.90
C LYS A 48 -11.96 -10.85 7.38
N LEU A 49 -11.39 -11.16 8.54
CA LEU A 49 -11.58 -12.42 9.25
C LEU A 49 -11.80 -12.10 10.73
N ARG A 50 -12.89 -12.58 11.33
CA ARG A 50 -13.15 -12.46 12.76
C ARG A 50 -12.99 -13.83 13.41
N GLU A 51 -12.21 -13.89 14.47
CA GLU A 51 -12.05 -15.08 15.31
C GLU A 51 -12.06 -14.65 16.78
N ASN A 52 -13.02 -15.17 17.55
CA ASN A 52 -13.28 -14.75 18.92
C ASN A 52 -13.43 -13.22 19.01
N GLU A 53 -12.73 -12.60 19.95
CA GLU A 53 -12.64 -11.15 20.17
C GLU A 53 -11.72 -10.44 19.17
N ILE A 54 -11.07 -11.16 18.25
CA ILE A 54 -10.06 -10.58 17.35
C ILE A 54 -10.62 -10.43 15.94
N VAL A 55 -10.49 -9.21 15.38
CA VAL A 55 -10.78 -8.91 13.98
C VAL A 55 -9.48 -8.65 13.23
N TYR A 56 -9.18 -9.53 12.28
CA TYR A 56 -8.08 -9.38 11.33
C TYR A 56 -8.59 -8.73 10.05
N THR A 57 -7.99 -7.61 9.65
CA THR A 57 -8.25 -6.94 8.37
C THR A 57 -6.97 -6.89 7.54
N LEU A 58 -6.95 -7.59 6.42
CA LEU A 58 -5.85 -7.56 5.44
C LEU A 58 -6.25 -6.69 4.24
N THR A 59 -5.51 -5.62 4.03
CA THR A 59 -5.67 -4.75 2.85
C THR A 59 -4.61 -5.08 1.81
N CYS A 60 -5.07 -5.60 0.67
CA CYS A 60 -4.25 -5.89 -0.51
C CYS A 60 -4.49 -4.80 -1.57
N ALA A 61 -3.62 -3.80 -1.62
CA ALA A 61 -3.70 -2.71 -2.58
C ALA A 61 -2.80 -2.99 -3.80
N MET A 62 -3.22 -2.50 -4.97
CA MET A 62 -2.38 -2.41 -6.16
C MET A 62 -1.98 -0.96 -6.35
N ASP A 63 -0.71 -0.70 -6.62
CA ASP A 63 -0.24 0.59 -7.08
C ASP A 63 -0.35 0.61 -8.61
N LYS A 64 -0.97 1.66 -9.15
CA LYS A 64 -1.12 1.88 -10.59
C LYS A 64 -0.28 3.09 -10.95
N LYS A 65 0.84 2.88 -11.63
CA LYS A 65 1.66 3.95 -12.18
C LYS A 65 1.44 4.04 -13.68
N VAL A 66 1.52 5.25 -14.20
CA VAL A 66 1.44 5.49 -15.64
C VAL A 66 2.82 5.22 -16.22
N ASP A 67 2.88 4.41 -17.27
CA ASP A 67 4.07 4.27 -18.10
C ASP A 67 4.13 5.45 -19.07
N GLU A 68 5.03 6.39 -18.81
CA GLU A 68 5.20 7.59 -19.63
C GLU A 68 5.57 7.26 -21.08
N SER A 69 6.28 6.15 -21.32
CA SER A 69 6.67 5.73 -22.67
C SER A 69 5.53 5.09 -23.47
N ALA A 70 4.58 4.44 -22.79
CA ALA A 70 3.37 3.90 -23.40
C ALA A 70 2.22 4.94 -23.47
N LEU A 71 2.33 6.04 -22.71
CA LEU A 71 1.28 7.05 -22.58
C LEU A 71 1.02 7.80 -23.89
N GLU A 72 2.06 8.19 -24.64
CA GLU A 72 1.89 8.94 -25.90
C GLU A 72 1.08 8.12 -26.92
N ALA A 73 1.44 6.85 -27.10
CA ALA A 73 0.73 5.94 -28.02
C ALA A 73 -0.72 5.64 -27.61
N VAL A 74 -1.04 5.77 -26.31
CA VAL A 74 -2.41 5.63 -25.79
C VAL A 74 -3.21 6.92 -25.94
N LEU A 75 -2.58 8.08 -25.73
CA LEU A 75 -3.21 9.39 -25.87
C LEU A 75 -3.67 9.66 -27.31
N GLU A 76 -2.93 9.20 -28.32
CA GLU A 76 -3.32 9.30 -29.74
C GLU A 76 -4.65 8.61 -30.06
N LYS A 77 -5.03 7.59 -29.27
CA LYS A 77 -6.27 6.83 -29.43
C LYS A 77 -7.43 7.39 -28.62
N LEU A 78 -7.18 8.42 -27.81
CA LEU A 78 -8.18 9.03 -26.96
C LEU A 78 -8.73 10.32 -27.58
N PRO A 79 -10.00 10.68 -27.29
CA PRO A 79 -10.56 11.94 -27.75
C PRO A 79 -9.75 13.15 -27.27
N GLU A 80 -9.71 14.20 -28.09
CA GLU A 80 -9.04 15.46 -27.76
C GLU A 80 -9.56 16.04 -26.42
N GLY A 81 -8.65 16.50 -25.55
CA GLY A 81 -8.97 16.97 -24.19
C GLY A 81 -9.09 15.87 -23.11
N SER A 82 -8.93 14.59 -23.45
CA SER A 82 -8.93 13.50 -22.45
C SER A 82 -7.74 13.55 -21.50
N LYS A 83 -6.60 14.09 -21.95
CA LYS A 83 -5.34 14.18 -21.19
C LYS A 83 -5.52 14.98 -19.89
N ASP A 84 -6.14 16.14 -19.98
CA ASP A 84 -6.29 17.08 -18.85
C ASP A 84 -7.28 16.57 -17.79
N ARG A 85 -8.21 15.68 -18.19
CA ARG A 85 -9.14 15.02 -17.26
C ARG A 85 -8.56 13.78 -16.58
N LEU A 86 -7.63 13.10 -17.24
CA LEU A 86 -7.11 11.80 -16.79
C LEU A 86 -5.80 11.91 -15.99
N PHE A 87 -4.98 12.92 -16.27
CA PHE A 87 -3.64 13.08 -15.70
C PHE A 87 -3.47 14.47 -15.06
N ASN A 88 -2.91 14.50 -13.85
CA ASN A 88 -2.47 15.75 -13.23
C ASN A 88 -1.19 16.27 -13.90
N TYR A 89 -0.77 17.50 -13.55
CA TYR A 89 0.50 18.12 -13.97
C TYR A 89 1.75 17.23 -13.71
N THR A 90 1.64 16.24 -12.84
CA THR A 90 2.55 15.09 -12.71
C THR A 90 1.81 13.84 -13.18
N PRO A 91 2.40 12.92 -13.97
CA PRO A 91 1.73 11.75 -14.53
C PRO A 91 1.29 10.75 -13.44
N LYS A 92 0.18 11.08 -12.81
CA LYS A 92 -0.54 10.28 -11.82
C LYS A 92 -1.98 10.23 -12.29
N LEU A 93 -2.47 9.00 -12.42
CA LEU A 93 -3.85 8.74 -12.83
C LEU A 93 -4.82 9.33 -11.81
N VAL A 94 -5.72 10.19 -12.26
CA VAL A 94 -6.78 10.75 -11.41
C VAL A 94 -7.87 9.69 -11.24
N ALA A 95 -7.98 9.11 -10.04
CA ALA A 95 -8.91 8.02 -9.77
C ALA A 95 -10.39 8.37 -10.02
N ALA A 96 -10.78 9.65 -9.83
CA ALA A 96 -12.12 10.14 -10.16
C ALA A 96 -12.35 10.18 -11.68
N GLY A 97 -11.45 10.85 -12.42
CA GLY A 97 -11.53 10.92 -13.89
C GLY A 97 -11.49 9.55 -14.56
N TYR A 98 -10.66 8.61 -14.08
CA TYR A 98 -10.63 7.24 -14.62
C TYR A 98 -11.97 6.50 -14.44
N LYS A 99 -12.67 6.68 -13.30
CA LYS A 99 -13.96 6.03 -13.05
C LYS A 99 -15.08 6.56 -13.93
N GLU A 100 -15.01 7.85 -14.28
CA GLU A 100 -16.00 8.54 -15.12
C GLU A 100 -15.85 8.19 -16.62
N PHE A 101 -14.69 7.67 -17.03
CA PHE A 101 -14.48 7.29 -18.43
C PHE A 101 -15.28 6.02 -18.83
N PRO A 102 -15.71 5.90 -20.09
CA PRO A 102 -16.30 4.68 -20.64
C PRO A 102 -15.36 3.46 -20.51
N GLU A 103 -15.93 2.27 -20.30
CA GLU A 103 -15.15 1.03 -20.08
C GLU A 103 -14.18 0.72 -21.23
N HIS A 104 -14.59 0.98 -22.48
CA HIS A 104 -13.75 0.74 -23.65
C HIS A 104 -12.49 1.63 -23.68
N LEU A 105 -12.58 2.87 -23.20
CA LEU A 105 -11.43 3.78 -23.10
C LEU A 105 -10.55 3.44 -21.89
N ARG A 106 -11.14 2.99 -20.78
CA ARG A 106 -10.38 2.49 -19.63
C ARG A 106 -9.47 1.32 -20.00
N LYS A 107 -9.94 0.40 -20.88
CA LYS A 107 -9.14 -0.73 -21.38
C LYS A 107 -7.92 -0.28 -22.19
N ILE A 108 -8.02 0.83 -22.92
CA ILE A 108 -6.88 1.41 -23.66
C ILE A 108 -5.91 2.05 -22.66
N ILE A 109 -6.41 2.76 -21.66
CA ILE A 109 -5.60 3.37 -20.60
C ILE A 109 -4.87 2.30 -19.77
N ASP A 110 -5.52 1.18 -19.48
CA ASP A 110 -4.91 0.07 -18.73
C ASP A 110 -3.66 -0.49 -19.43
N GLN A 111 -3.51 -0.32 -20.75
CA GLN A 111 -2.29 -0.71 -21.49
C GLN A 111 -1.08 0.16 -21.13
N ALA A 112 -1.30 1.39 -20.68
CA ALA A 112 -0.27 2.31 -20.23
C ALA A 112 -0.13 2.33 -18.70
N LEU A 113 -0.73 1.37 -17.97
CA LEU A 113 -0.62 1.29 -16.51
C LEU A 113 0.31 0.14 -16.10
N ILE A 114 1.37 0.49 -15.39
CA ILE A 114 2.20 -0.44 -14.63
C ILE A 114 1.48 -0.73 -13.33
N ILE A 115 0.90 -1.94 -13.22
CA ILE A 115 0.23 -2.42 -12.02
C ILE A 115 1.25 -3.19 -11.19
N THR A 116 1.60 -2.66 -10.02
CA THR A 116 2.48 -3.35 -9.06
C THR A 116 1.72 -3.66 -7.77
N PRO A 117 1.91 -4.86 -7.18
CA PRO A 117 1.31 -5.17 -5.89
C PRO A 117 1.94 -4.28 -4.82
N LYS A 118 1.11 -3.51 -4.11
CA LYS A 118 1.55 -2.75 -2.95
C LYS A 118 1.75 -3.71 -1.78
N LYS A 119 2.63 -3.36 -0.85
CA LYS A 119 2.82 -4.13 0.38
C LYS A 119 1.47 -4.29 1.10
N ASP A 120 1.12 -5.54 1.41
CA ASP A 120 -0.09 -5.85 2.17
C ASP A 120 -0.04 -5.19 3.56
N ALA A 121 -1.18 -4.66 4.00
CA ALA A 121 -1.32 -4.06 5.32
C ALA A 121 -2.29 -4.90 6.17
N LEU A 122 -1.76 -5.53 7.23
CA LEU A 122 -2.53 -6.27 8.22
C LEU A 122 -2.87 -5.33 9.39
N LYS A 123 -4.15 -5.24 9.72
CA LYS A 123 -4.67 -4.58 10.93
C LYS A 123 -5.32 -5.65 11.81
N ILE A 124 -5.07 -5.59 13.12
CA ILE A 124 -5.65 -6.48 14.12
C ILE A 124 -6.36 -5.60 15.15
N GLU A 125 -7.63 -5.85 15.40
CA GLU A 125 -8.46 -5.17 16.39
C GLU A 125 -8.93 -6.19 17.41
N ILE A 126 -8.88 -5.84 18.70
CA ILE A 126 -9.38 -6.69 19.80
C ILE A 126 -10.62 -6.00 20.36
N HIS A 127 -11.76 -6.68 20.30
CA HIS A 127 -13.00 -6.26 20.95
C HIS A 127 -13.09 -7.00 22.27
N THR A 128 -12.71 -6.32 23.35
CA THR A 128 -13.04 -6.78 24.70
C THR A 128 -14.47 -6.34 24.99
N GLU A 129 -15.32 -7.30 25.39
CA GLU A 129 -16.66 -7.02 25.93
C GLU A 129 -16.59 -6.34 27.30
#